data_AF-A0A2H6GLM6-F1
#
_entry.id   AF-A0A2H6GLM6-F1
#
_cell.length_a   1.000
_cell.length_b   1.000
_cell.length_c   1.000
_cell.angle_alpha   90.00
_cell.angle_beta   90.00
_cell.angle_gamma   90.00
#
_symmetry.space_group_name_H-M   'P 1'
#
loop_
_entity.id
_entity.type
_entity.pdbx_description
1 polymer ?
#
loop_
_entity_poly.entity_id
_entity_poly.type
_entity_poly.pdbx_seq_one_letter_code
_entity_poly.pdbx_strand_id
1 'polypeptide(L)'
;MARITWRYVPAILVIALTGTVLWSGIDTLKDPHAALSDSRRCDLCHELGDDGTVAPDGFPEPIIDQCYSCHPPEKIGRSHPVNVDLKRNRRFPDMDVPEVLMVGWGWEYVLTCVTCHTVHGDWKSTIKSSPGERPLNPGGDPLYYRTYYLRIPGDPKLGWAPLCDACHKLF
;
A
#
# COMPACT_ATOMS: atom_id res chain seq x y z
N MET A 1 9.81 53.79 49.07
CA MET A 1 8.39 53.55 48.74
C MET A 1 8.34 52.52 47.62
N ALA A 2 8.07 51.26 47.96
CA ALA A 2 7.97 50.16 46.99
C ALA A 2 6.50 49.91 46.64
N ARG A 3 6.17 49.94 45.34
CA ARG A 3 4.89 49.48 44.80
C ARG A 3 5.16 48.24 43.97
N ILE A 4 4.71 47.08 44.45
CA ILE A 4 4.53 45.88 43.64
C ILE A 4 3.08 45.50 43.82
N THR A 5 2.27 45.52 42.76
CA THR A 5 1.05 44.72 42.69
C THR A 5 0.56 44.52 41.26
N TRP A 6 0.61 43.23 40.86
CA TRP A 6 -0.35 42.50 40.02
C TRP A 6 -0.63 43.00 38.60
N ARG A 7 0.08 42.41 37.62
CA ARG A 7 -0.43 42.28 36.24
C ARG A 7 0.27 41.16 35.46
N TYR A 8 0.14 39.91 35.92
CA TYR A 8 0.40 38.74 35.08
C TYR A 8 -0.64 37.67 35.39
N VAL A 9 -1.72 37.67 34.60
CA VAL A 9 -2.65 36.54 34.47
C VAL A 9 -2.01 35.58 33.46
N PRO A 10 -1.99 34.26 33.73
CA PRO A 10 -1.07 33.33 33.08
C PRO A 10 -1.47 33.03 31.63
N ALA A 11 -0.48 33.04 30.74
CA ALA A 11 -0.57 32.52 29.38
C ALA A 11 -0.58 30.98 29.37
N ILE A 12 -1.58 30.37 30.01
CA ILE A 12 -1.80 28.92 29.98
C ILE A 12 -3.17 28.68 29.36
N LEU A 13 -3.28 28.71 28.02
CA LEU A 13 -4.36 28.00 27.31
C LEU A 13 -4.25 27.94 25.76
N VAL A 14 -3.06 27.81 25.16
CA VAL A 14 -2.97 27.66 23.68
C VAL A 14 -2.04 26.53 23.21
N ILE A 15 -1.87 25.45 24.00
CA ILE A 15 -1.04 24.29 23.60
C ILE A 15 -1.85 22.97 23.54
N ALA A 16 -3.18 23.01 23.69
CA ALA A 16 -3.99 21.78 23.68
C ALA A 16 -4.51 21.35 22.29
N LEU A 17 -4.44 22.20 21.26
CA LEU A 17 -5.04 21.91 19.94
C LEU A 17 -4.05 21.63 18.82
N THR A 18 -2.74 21.84 19.02
CA THR A 18 -1.70 21.48 18.04
C THR A 18 -1.11 20.08 18.27
N GLY A 19 -1.30 19.52 19.48
CA GLY A 19 -0.76 18.20 19.84
C GLY A 19 -1.47 17.01 19.19
N THR A 20 -2.73 17.15 18.78
CA THR A 20 -3.49 16.08 18.14
C THR A 20 -3.11 15.88 16.66
N VAL A 21 -2.71 16.95 15.96
CA VAL A 21 -2.32 16.88 14.54
C VAL A 21 -0.93 16.23 14.36
N LEU A 22 -0.04 16.33 15.36
CA LEU A 22 1.29 15.74 15.29
C LEU A 22 1.33 14.25 15.66
N TRP A 23 0.33 13.73 16.39
CA TRP A 23 0.35 12.32 16.80
C TRP A 23 0.08 11.37 15.63
N SER A 24 -0.83 11.74 14.72
CA SER A 24 -1.15 10.94 13.53
C SER A 24 0.05 10.72 12.60
N GLY A 25 1.06 11.60 12.65
CA GLY A 25 2.29 11.51 11.85
C GLY A 25 3.40 10.66 12.45
N ILE A 26 3.30 10.24 13.73
CA ILE A 26 4.32 9.41 14.38
C ILE A 26 4.06 7.91 14.16
N ASP A 27 2.80 7.51 14.02
CA ASP A 27 2.49 6.09 13.79
C ASP A 27 2.73 5.64 12.34
N THR A 28 2.71 6.56 11.36
CA THR A 28 3.14 6.29 9.97
C THR A 28 4.63 5.97 9.85
N LEU A 29 5.46 6.32 10.86
CA LEU A 29 6.88 5.94 10.90
C LEU A 29 7.12 4.48 11.35
N LYS A 30 6.14 3.81 11.94
CA LYS A 30 6.30 2.44 12.50
C LYS A 30 5.83 1.33 11.56
N ASP A 31 4.84 1.61 10.73
CA ASP A 31 4.39 0.78 9.61
C ASP A 31 3.74 1.70 8.56
N PRO A 32 4.41 1.99 7.43
CA PRO A 32 3.89 2.92 6.42
C PRO A 32 2.60 2.42 5.76
N HIS A 33 2.27 1.14 5.92
CA HIS A 33 1.08 0.51 5.34
C HIS A 33 -0.01 0.21 6.37
N ALA A 34 0.11 0.65 7.63
CA ALA A 34 -0.89 0.40 8.67
C ALA A 34 -2.30 0.89 8.27
N ALA A 35 -2.37 2.01 7.53
CA ALA A 35 -3.62 2.56 7.02
C ALA A 35 -4.37 1.62 6.06
N LEU A 36 -3.67 0.70 5.39
CA LEU A 36 -4.28 -0.28 4.47
C LEU A 36 -5.09 -1.36 5.19
N SER A 37 -4.97 -1.45 6.52
CA SER A 37 -5.76 -2.38 7.35
C SER A 37 -6.99 -1.71 7.99
N ASP A 38 -7.24 -0.42 7.76
CA ASP A 38 -8.41 0.28 8.30
C ASP A 38 -9.63 0.09 7.41
N SER A 39 -10.60 -0.71 7.86
CA SER A 39 -11.83 -1.01 7.11
C SER A 39 -12.74 0.21 6.88
N ARG A 40 -12.47 1.34 7.53
CA ARG A 40 -13.17 2.61 7.28
C ARG A 40 -12.61 3.39 6.08
N ARG A 41 -11.52 2.88 5.47
CA ARG A 41 -10.79 3.54 4.38
C ARG A 41 -10.75 2.70 3.11
N CYS A 42 -11.73 1.80 2.94
CA CYS A 42 -11.83 0.95 1.75
C CYS A 42 -11.98 1.78 0.47
N ASP A 43 -12.59 2.96 0.57
CA ASP A 43 -12.79 3.94 -0.50
C ASP A 43 -11.50 4.56 -1.06
N LEU A 44 -10.37 4.40 -0.35
CA LEU A 44 -9.07 4.79 -0.89
C LEU A 44 -8.61 3.92 -2.06
N CYS A 45 -9.03 2.65 -2.05
CA CYS A 45 -8.58 1.67 -3.01
C CYS A 45 -9.73 1.15 -3.86
N HIS A 46 -10.92 1.04 -3.31
CA HIS A 46 -12.06 0.43 -3.96
C HIS A 46 -13.09 1.47 -4.38
N GLU A 47 -13.71 1.21 -5.52
CA GLU A 47 -14.94 1.90 -5.88
C GLU A 47 -16.05 1.54 -4.90
N LEU A 48 -16.90 2.52 -4.61
CA LEU A 48 -18.11 2.34 -3.83
C LEU A 48 -19.31 2.27 -4.78
N GLY A 49 -20.18 1.28 -4.58
CA GLY A 49 -21.49 1.23 -5.22
C GLY A 49 -22.41 2.35 -4.70
N ASP A 50 -23.51 2.57 -5.41
CA ASP A 50 -24.50 3.61 -5.08
C ASP A 50 -25.12 3.45 -3.68
N ASP A 51 -25.13 2.22 -3.15
CA ASP A 51 -25.59 1.87 -1.81
C ASP A 51 -24.49 1.96 -0.73
N GLY A 52 -23.30 2.42 -1.10
CA GLY A 52 -22.13 2.50 -0.24
C GLY A 52 -21.41 1.18 -0.02
N THR A 53 -21.80 0.10 -0.72
CA THR A 53 -21.07 -1.16 -0.66
C THR A 53 -19.75 -1.08 -1.42
N VAL A 54 -18.74 -1.82 -0.96
CA VAL A 54 -17.42 -1.85 -1.58
C VAL A 54 -17.43 -2.85 -2.74
N ALA A 55 -17.02 -2.43 -3.94
CA ALA A 55 -16.77 -3.33 -5.05
C ALA A 55 -15.41 -4.02 -4.86
N PRO A 56 -15.35 -5.33 -4.55
CA PRO A 56 -14.09 -5.98 -4.15
C PRO A 56 -13.02 -5.96 -5.25
N ASP A 57 -13.45 -5.95 -6.52
CA ASP A 57 -12.58 -5.95 -7.69
C ASP A 57 -12.66 -4.63 -8.49
N GLY A 58 -13.42 -3.65 -7.99
CA GLY A 58 -13.56 -2.31 -8.58
C GLY A 58 -12.52 -1.38 -7.99
N PHE A 59 -11.64 -0.82 -8.82
CA PHE A 59 -10.59 0.10 -8.42
C PHE A 59 -10.71 1.40 -9.24
N PRO A 60 -10.67 2.57 -8.60
CA PRO A 60 -10.78 3.84 -9.32
C PRO A 60 -9.52 4.06 -10.17
N GLU A 61 -9.65 4.80 -11.27
CA GLU A 61 -8.51 5.17 -12.14
C GLU A 61 -7.24 5.64 -11.40
N PRO A 62 -7.31 6.51 -10.39
CA PRO A 62 -6.12 6.94 -9.64
C PRO A 62 -5.51 5.90 -8.68
N ILE A 63 -5.86 4.60 -8.74
CA ILE A 63 -5.32 3.59 -7.81
C ILE A 63 -3.79 3.52 -7.83
N ILE A 64 -3.18 3.76 -8.99
CA ILE A 64 -1.72 3.81 -9.13
C ILE A 64 -1.14 5.01 -8.36
N ASP A 65 -1.80 6.17 -8.40
CA ASP A 65 -1.32 7.39 -7.75
C ASP A 65 -1.27 7.24 -6.23
N GLN A 66 -2.22 6.50 -5.65
CA GLN A 66 -2.22 6.19 -4.24
C GLN A 66 -0.95 5.42 -3.83
N CYS A 67 -0.51 4.46 -4.65
CA CYS A 67 0.75 3.75 -4.43
C CYS A 67 1.97 4.63 -4.67
N TYR A 68 1.94 5.47 -5.72
CA TYR A 68 3.05 6.35 -6.09
C TYR A 68 3.35 7.43 -5.05
N SER A 69 2.37 7.80 -4.23
CA SER A 69 2.58 8.72 -3.10
C SER A 69 3.70 8.27 -2.15
N CYS A 70 3.88 6.95 -1.97
CA CYS A 70 4.94 6.36 -1.15
C CYS A 70 6.01 5.62 -1.99
N HIS A 71 5.64 5.14 -3.17
CA HIS A 71 6.49 4.39 -4.09
C HIS A 71 6.61 5.13 -5.43
N PRO A 72 7.35 6.24 -5.48
CA PRO A 72 7.40 7.04 -6.70
C PRO A 72 8.06 6.24 -7.84
N PRO A 73 7.60 6.40 -9.10
CA PRO A 73 8.00 5.55 -10.22
C PRO A 73 9.53 5.54 -10.46
N GLU A 74 10.22 6.61 -10.12
CA GLU A 74 11.68 6.71 -10.23
C GLU A 74 12.43 5.79 -9.24
N LYS A 75 11.75 5.28 -8.20
CA LYS A 75 12.32 4.41 -7.17
C LYS A 75 11.97 2.93 -7.35
N ILE A 76 10.84 2.62 -8.01
CA ILE A 76 10.38 1.23 -8.20
C ILE A 76 11.26 0.48 -9.22
N GLY A 77 11.86 1.21 -10.16
CA GLY A 77 12.81 0.66 -11.13
C GLY A 77 12.16 -0.06 -12.31
N ARG A 78 12.98 -0.47 -13.28
CA ARG A 78 12.52 -0.98 -14.59
C ARG A 78 11.87 -2.38 -14.56
N SER A 79 12.02 -3.11 -13.47
CA SER A 79 11.49 -4.49 -13.33
C SER A 79 10.03 -4.53 -12.85
N HIS A 80 9.43 -3.40 -12.49
CA HIS A 80 8.04 -3.31 -12.06
C HIS A 80 7.25 -2.57 -13.14
N PRO A 81 6.73 -3.29 -14.15
CA PRO A 81 5.79 -2.67 -15.08
C PRO A 81 4.59 -2.19 -14.27
N VAL A 82 4.27 -0.91 -14.35
CA VAL A 82 3.05 -0.30 -13.78
C VAL A 82 2.59 0.74 -14.78
N ASN A 83 1.28 0.92 -14.92
CA ASN A 83 0.67 1.77 -15.93
C ASN A 83 1.04 1.34 -17.36
N VAL A 84 1.02 0.02 -17.60
CA VAL A 84 1.37 -0.57 -18.89
C VAL A 84 0.13 -1.11 -19.57
N ASP A 85 -0.32 -0.46 -20.64
CA ASP A 85 -1.41 -0.94 -21.50
C ASP A 85 -0.94 -2.13 -22.34
N LEU A 86 -1.32 -3.33 -21.93
CA LEU A 86 -0.98 -4.61 -22.52
C LEU A 86 -1.48 -4.76 -23.95
N LYS A 87 -2.64 -4.19 -24.29
CA LYS A 87 -3.17 -4.24 -25.66
C LYS A 87 -2.34 -3.40 -26.63
N ARG A 88 -1.76 -2.31 -26.14
CA ARG A 88 -1.00 -1.36 -26.99
C ARG A 88 0.51 -1.50 -26.85
N ASN A 89 0.99 -2.25 -25.87
CA ASN A 89 2.41 -2.37 -25.60
C ASN A 89 3.10 -3.36 -26.55
N ARG A 90 3.86 -2.81 -27.50
CA ARG A 90 4.69 -3.60 -28.44
C ARG A 90 5.90 -4.29 -27.81
N ARG A 91 6.24 -3.98 -26.56
CA ARG A 91 7.40 -4.53 -25.86
C ARG A 91 7.18 -5.96 -25.36
N PHE A 92 5.92 -6.34 -25.12
CA PHE A 92 5.53 -7.65 -24.61
C PHE A 92 4.33 -8.20 -25.40
N PRO A 93 4.49 -8.45 -26.71
CA PRO A 93 3.38 -8.81 -27.59
C PRO A 93 2.72 -10.15 -27.23
N ASP A 94 3.47 -11.04 -26.56
CA ASP A 94 3.02 -12.39 -26.18
C ASP A 94 2.69 -12.49 -24.68
N MET A 95 2.70 -11.38 -23.94
CA MET A 95 2.36 -11.41 -22.52
C MET A 95 0.84 -11.46 -22.35
N ASP A 96 0.37 -12.49 -21.67
CA ASP A 96 -1.02 -12.63 -21.26
C ASP A 96 -1.11 -12.59 -19.74
N VAL A 97 -2.08 -11.86 -19.21
CA VAL A 97 -2.28 -11.74 -17.76
C VAL A 97 -3.38 -12.70 -17.36
N PRO A 98 -3.09 -13.71 -16.52
CA PRO A 98 -4.11 -14.63 -16.02
C PRO A 98 -5.31 -13.88 -15.45
N GLU A 99 -6.52 -14.41 -15.65
CA GLU A 99 -7.77 -13.82 -15.15
C GLU A 99 -7.71 -13.50 -13.64
N VAL A 100 -7.05 -14.37 -12.86
CA VAL A 100 -6.85 -14.19 -11.41
C VAL A 100 -6.03 -12.94 -11.04
N LEU A 101 -5.25 -12.39 -11.97
CA LEU A 101 -4.48 -11.16 -11.79
C LEU A 101 -5.16 -9.94 -12.40
N MET A 102 -6.17 -10.13 -13.25
CA MET A 102 -6.91 -9.04 -13.85
C MET A 102 -7.59 -8.19 -12.78
N VAL A 103 -7.67 -6.89 -13.06
CA VAL A 103 -8.34 -5.89 -12.22
C VAL A 103 -9.45 -5.29 -13.09
N GLY A 104 -10.67 -5.25 -12.58
CA GLY A 104 -11.83 -4.92 -13.39
C GLY A 104 -12.01 -3.42 -13.65
N TRP A 105 -13.11 -3.07 -14.33
CA TRP A 105 -13.71 -1.72 -14.31
C TRP A 105 -12.82 -0.58 -14.83
N GLY A 106 -12.25 -0.75 -16.04
CA GLY A 106 -11.51 0.31 -16.75
C GLY A 106 -10.01 0.08 -16.86
N TRP A 107 -9.45 -0.85 -16.07
CA TRP A 107 -8.04 -1.26 -16.13
C TRP A 107 -7.83 -2.64 -16.76
N GLU A 108 -8.82 -3.13 -17.51
CA GLU A 108 -8.86 -4.50 -18.05
C GLU A 108 -7.60 -4.89 -18.84
N TYR A 109 -6.87 -3.93 -19.38
CA TYR A 109 -5.64 -4.18 -20.13
C TYR A 109 -4.48 -3.37 -19.62
N VAL A 110 -4.58 -2.75 -18.44
CA VAL A 110 -3.51 -1.91 -17.91
C VAL A 110 -2.98 -2.55 -16.64
N LEU A 111 -1.71 -2.91 -16.68
CA LEU A 111 -1.05 -3.52 -15.53
C LEU A 111 -0.80 -2.46 -14.46
N THR A 112 -1.42 -2.62 -13.29
CA THR A 112 -1.34 -1.71 -12.15
C THR A 112 -0.58 -2.34 -10.99
N CYS A 113 -0.36 -1.58 -9.91
CA CYS A 113 0.16 -2.14 -8.67
C CYS A 113 -0.71 -3.30 -8.16
N VAL A 114 -2.04 -3.14 -8.22
CA VAL A 114 -3.00 -4.12 -7.68
C VAL A 114 -3.24 -5.32 -8.60
N THR A 115 -2.72 -5.29 -9.84
CA THR A 115 -2.65 -6.49 -10.69
C THR A 115 -1.80 -7.58 -10.03
N CYS A 116 -0.67 -7.19 -9.42
CA CYS A 116 0.27 -8.12 -8.79
C CYS A 116 0.18 -8.10 -7.26
N HIS A 117 -0.21 -6.96 -6.68
CA HIS A 117 -0.26 -6.72 -5.25
C HIS A 117 -1.69 -6.69 -4.70
N THR A 118 -1.87 -7.05 -3.44
CA THR A 118 -3.15 -7.08 -2.74
C THR A 118 -2.89 -6.90 -1.26
N VAL A 119 -3.71 -6.05 -0.65
CA VAL A 119 -3.58 -5.71 0.76
C VAL A 119 -4.35 -6.70 1.65
N HIS A 120 -5.17 -7.58 1.06
CA HIS A 120 -6.12 -8.48 1.73
C HIS A 120 -5.75 -9.97 1.63
N GLY A 121 -5.22 -10.58 2.70
CA GLY A 121 -4.84 -11.99 2.68
C GLY A 121 -3.58 -12.30 3.47
N ASP A 122 -3.00 -13.48 3.22
CA ASP A 122 -1.82 -13.98 3.93
C ASP A 122 -0.52 -13.50 3.25
N TRP A 123 -0.02 -12.36 3.70
CA TRP A 123 1.20 -11.70 3.17
C TRP A 123 2.45 -11.97 4.01
N LYS A 124 2.57 -13.18 4.56
CA LYS A 124 3.61 -13.49 5.55
C LYS A 124 4.90 -13.95 4.87
N SER A 125 6.03 -13.42 5.33
CA SER A 125 7.36 -13.89 4.95
C SER A 125 8.30 -13.88 6.13
N THR A 126 9.31 -14.73 6.11
CA THR A 126 10.39 -14.72 7.09
C THR A 126 11.46 -13.67 6.81
N ILE A 127 11.31 -12.91 5.71
CA ILE A 127 12.20 -11.83 5.29
C ILE A 127 11.47 -10.49 5.38
N LYS A 128 12.09 -9.51 6.03
CA LYS A 128 11.59 -8.14 6.11
C LYS A 128 11.57 -7.47 4.73
N SER A 129 10.48 -6.78 4.43
CA SER A 129 10.37 -5.91 3.24
C SER A 129 11.05 -4.56 3.45
N SER A 130 11.20 -4.12 4.71
CA SER A 130 11.87 -2.88 5.07
C SER A 130 12.65 -2.98 6.39
N PRO A 131 13.71 -2.18 6.60
CA PRO A 131 14.51 -2.24 7.82
C PRO A 131 13.71 -2.01 9.12
N GLY A 132 12.71 -1.13 9.08
CA GLY A 132 11.87 -0.74 10.23
C GLY A 132 10.75 -1.72 10.56
N GLU A 133 10.54 -2.75 9.76
CA GLU A 133 9.39 -3.64 9.89
C GLU A 133 9.43 -4.49 11.17
N ARG A 134 8.28 -4.59 11.84
CA ARG A 134 8.07 -5.43 13.03
C ARG A 134 7.46 -6.78 12.64
N PRO A 135 7.79 -7.86 13.37
CA PRO A 135 7.18 -9.15 13.10
C PRO A 135 5.69 -9.12 13.46
N LEU A 136 4.88 -9.80 12.64
CA LEU A 136 3.47 -10.08 12.87
C LEU A 136 3.26 -11.01 14.09
N ASN A 137 4.27 -11.80 14.43
CA ASN A 137 4.30 -12.71 15.59
C ASN A 137 5.53 -12.43 16.49
N PRO A 138 5.54 -11.34 17.27
CA PRO A 138 6.65 -11.05 18.19
C PRO A 138 6.94 -12.23 19.13
N GLY A 139 8.19 -12.70 19.14
CA GLY A 139 8.63 -13.83 19.96
C GLY A 139 8.43 -15.22 19.35
N GLY A 140 7.91 -15.31 18.12
CA GLY A 140 7.82 -16.57 17.39
C GLY A 140 9.14 -17.01 16.73
N ASP A 141 9.22 -18.30 16.38
CA ASP A 141 10.31 -18.86 15.58
C ASP A 141 9.72 -19.83 14.51
N PRO A 142 9.74 -19.46 13.21
CA PRO A 142 10.34 -18.25 12.67
C PRO A 142 9.49 -16.99 12.93
N LEU A 143 10.13 -15.83 12.87
CA LEU A 143 9.44 -14.55 12.77
C LEU A 143 8.84 -14.38 11.37
N TYR A 144 7.61 -13.88 11.32
CA TYR A 144 6.88 -13.52 10.11
C TYR A 144 6.71 -12.02 10.02
N TYR A 145 6.86 -11.49 8.82
CA TYR A 145 6.76 -10.09 8.43
C TYR A 145 5.73 -9.97 7.32
N ARG A 146 5.14 -8.78 7.18
CA ARG A 146 4.23 -8.43 6.09
C ARG A 146 5.06 -8.07 4.86
N THR A 147 5.18 -8.98 3.90
CA THR A 147 6.00 -8.74 2.71
C THR A 147 5.19 -8.75 1.43
N TYR A 148 5.67 -7.96 0.47
CA TYR A 148 5.35 -7.90 -0.96
C TYR A 148 3.87 -7.87 -1.37
N TYR A 149 2.89 -8.15 -0.52
CA TYR A 149 1.46 -8.11 -0.84
C TYR A 149 1.10 -8.94 -2.08
N LEU A 150 1.80 -10.02 -2.43
CA LEU A 150 1.62 -10.66 -3.75
C LEU A 150 0.29 -11.43 -3.86
N ARG A 151 -0.48 -11.20 -4.92
CA ARG A 151 -1.71 -11.97 -5.22
C ARG A 151 -1.41 -13.46 -5.43
N ILE A 152 -0.26 -13.76 -6.04
CA ILE A 152 0.23 -15.14 -6.21
C ILE A 152 1.27 -15.42 -5.14
N PRO A 153 1.00 -16.33 -4.19
CA PRO A 153 2.00 -16.75 -3.21
C PRO A 153 3.13 -17.51 -3.89
N GLY A 154 4.36 -17.31 -3.41
CA GLY A 154 5.55 -18.01 -3.90
C GLY A 154 6.62 -18.09 -2.82
N ASP A 155 7.69 -18.86 -3.07
CA ASP A 155 8.84 -18.90 -2.16
C ASP A 155 9.44 -17.48 -2.08
N PRO A 156 9.50 -16.86 -0.88
CA PRO A 156 10.06 -15.53 -0.71
C PRO A 156 11.50 -15.39 -1.22
N LYS A 157 12.27 -16.50 -1.31
CA LYS A 157 13.62 -16.51 -1.89
C LYS A 157 13.65 -16.25 -3.39
N LEU A 158 12.55 -16.55 -4.09
CA LEU A 158 12.39 -16.29 -5.52
C LEU A 158 11.99 -14.83 -5.81
N GLY A 159 11.68 -14.06 -4.77
CA GLY A 159 11.26 -12.66 -4.90
C GLY A 159 10.01 -12.54 -5.76
N TRP A 160 10.08 -11.71 -6.80
CA TRP A 160 8.97 -11.44 -7.73
C TRP A 160 8.91 -12.41 -8.93
N ALA A 161 9.86 -13.35 -9.06
CA ALA A 161 9.88 -14.29 -10.17
C ALA A 161 8.55 -15.07 -10.35
N PRO A 162 7.84 -15.50 -9.29
CA PRO A 162 6.54 -16.16 -9.43
C PRO A 162 5.48 -15.33 -10.18
N LEU A 163 5.54 -14.00 -10.08
CA LEU A 163 4.61 -13.09 -10.78
C LEU A 163 4.94 -12.99 -12.26
N CYS A 164 6.23 -12.79 -12.59
CA CYS A 164 6.65 -12.71 -13.99
C CYS A 164 6.42 -14.04 -14.70
N ASP A 165 6.68 -15.16 -14.01
CA ASP A 165 6.39 -16.48 -14.53
C ASP A 165 4.89 -16.68 -14.83
N ALA A 166 4.00 -16.10 -14.02
CA ALA A 166 2.56 -16.21 -14.24
C ALA A 166 2.10 -15.64 -15.58
N CYS A 167 2.78 -14.61 -16.11
CA CYS A 167 2.41 -13.96 -17.37
C CYS A 167 3.35 -14.30 -18.55
N HIS A 168 4.58 -14.76 -18.28
CA HIS A 168 5.59 -15.06 -19.32
C HIS A 168 5.84 -16.55 -19.56
N LYS A 169 5.36 -17.44 -18.68
CA LYS A 169 5.43 -18.91 -18.88
C LYS A 169 4.11 -19.54 -19.29
N LEU A 170 3.10 -18.74 -19.65
CA LEU A 170 1.89 -19.27 -20.28
C LEU A 170 2.30 -19.87 -21.64
N PHE A 171 2.00 -21.16 -21.76
CA PHE A 171 2.52 -22.11 -22.75
C PHE A 171 2.33 -21.70 -24.21
#